data_AF-A0A7J2ZBI1-F1
#
_entry.id   AF-A0A7J2ZBI1-F1
#
_cell.length_a   1.000
_cell.length_b   1.000
_cell.length_c   1.000
_cell.angle_alpha   90.00
_cell.angle_beta   90.00
_cell.angle_gamma   90.00
#
_symmetry.space_group_name_H-M   'P 1'
#
loop_
_entity.id
_entity.type
_entity.pdbx_description
1 polymer ?
#
loop_
_entity_poly.entity_id
_entity_poly.type
_entity_poly.pdbx_seq_one_letter_code
_entity_poly.pdbx_strand_id
1 'polypeptide(L)'
;MTRLYEKTVPIPPEEYVRVDYESLKNYVATVLASYNVPKEDAQIVADVIVTADLMGIESHGVQRLRRYTTGIQVGSVNPKANIKVISESASTALIDGGSGLGHVIAYKAMEIAVKKASEVGVSAVGV
;
A
#
# COMPACT_ATOMS: atom_id res chain seq x y z
N MET A 1 -3.60 7.11 23.07
CA MET A 1 -3.42 6.89 21.61
C MET A 1 -2.08 6.24 21.27
N THR A 2 -1.02 6.41 22.08
CA THR A 2 0.34 5.87 21.88
C THR A 2 0.46 4.34 21.94
N ARG A 3 -0.41 3.63 22.68
CA ARG A 3 -0.38 2.16 22.83
C ARG A 3 -0.61 1.35 21.55
N LEU A 4 -1.15 1.97 20.49
CA LEU A 4 -1.39 1.29 19.21
C LEU A 4 -0.12 1.15 18.36
N TYR A 5 0.86 2.03 18.57
CA TYR A 5 1.97 2.25 17.63
C TYR A 5 3.34 1.82 18.18
N GLU A 6 3.54 1.77 19.49
CA GLU A 6 4.78 1.26 20.10
C GLU A 6 4.61 -0.19 20.57
N LYS A 7 4.32 -1.12 19.64
CA LYS A 7 4.14 -2.55 19.97
C LYS A 7 5.45 -3.26 20.29
N THR A 8 6.55 -2.78 19.74
CA THR A 8 7.90 -3.30 19.95
C THR A 8 8.81 -2.16 20.37
N VAL A 9 9.48 -2.33 21.50
CA VAL A 9 10.58 -1.43 21.87
C VAL A 9 11.79 -1.87 21.06
N PRO A 10 12.49 -0.96 20.36
CA PRO A 10 13.68 -1.33 19.61
C PRO A 10 14.76 -1.89 20.53
N ILE A 11 15.32 -3.06 20.20
CA ILE A 11 16.36 -3.72 21.01
C ILE A 11 17.47 -4.23 20.06
N PRO A 12 18.71 -3.77 20.23
CA PRO A 12 19.14 -2.73 21.18
C PRO A 12 18.76 -1.30 20.69
N PRO A 13 18.32 -0.38 21.56
CA PRO A 13 17.82 0.94 21.16
C PRO A 13 18.80 1.78 20.31
N GLU A 14 20.10 1.62 20.55
CA GLU A 14 21.18 2.31 19.86
C GLU A 14 21.32 1.94 18.37
N GLU A 15 20.74 0.82 17.93
CA GLU A 15 20.73 0.41 16.52
C GLU A 15 19.59 1.06 15.71
N TYR A 16 18.70 1.82 16.36
CA TYR A 16 17.53 2.41 15.71
C TYR A 16 17.57 3.93 15.70
N VAL A 17 17.07 4.51 14.61
CA VAL A 17 16.92 5.96 14.44
C VAL A 17 15.44 6.30 14.43
N ARG A 18 15.04 7.29 15.22
CA ARG A 18 13.69 7.85 15.16
C ARG A 18 13.56 8.75 13.95
N VAL A 19 12.59 8.46 13.11
CA VAL A 19 12.25 9.26 11.92
C VAL A 19 10.81 9.73 12.06
N ASP A 20 10.57 11.00 11.74
CA ASP A 20 9.22 11.58 11.72
C ASP A 20 8.33 10.90 10.66
N TYR A 21 7.06 10.67 11.01
CA TYR A 21 6.09 9.94 10.17
C TYR A 21 5.88 10.62 8.81
N GLU A 22 5.57 11.92 8.81
CA GLU A 22 5.28 12.66 7.59
C GLU A 22 6.52 12.76 6.71
N SER A 23 7.68 12.98 7.32
CA SER A 23 8.97 13.01 6.63
C SER A 23 9.29 11.68 5.95
N LEU A 24 9.09 10.55 6.64
CA LEU A 24 9.31 9.22 6.09
C LEU A 24 8.31 8.90 4.97
N LYS A 25 7.03 9.22 5.15
CA LYS A 25 5.99 9.04 4.14
C LYS A 25 6.29 9.84 2.87
N ASN A 26 6.66 11.11 3.01
CA ASN A 26 7.04 11.94 1.87
C ASN A 26 8.30 11.43 1.15
N TYR A 27 9.28 10.93 1.90
CA TYR A 27 10.48 10.30 1.33
C TYR A 27 10.11 9.07 0.50
N VAL A 28 9.33 8.14 1.04
CA VAL A 28 8.88 6.93 0.34
C VAL A 28 8.13 7.28 -0.95
N ALA A 29 7.19 8.22 -0.89
CA ALA A 29 6.44 8.66 -2.06
C ALA A 29 7.37 9.27 -3.14
N THR A 30 8.36 10.06 -2.72
CA THR A 30 9.35 10.67 -3.63
C THR A 30 10.20 9.59 -4.31
N VAL A 31 10.65 8.58 -3.56
CA VAL A 31 11.37 7.44 -4.14
C VAL A 31 10.50 6.72 -5.16
N LEU A 32 9.26 6.37 -4.85
CA LEU A 32 8.38 5.67 -5.81
C LEU A 32 8.11 6.49 -7.07
N ALA A 33 7.95 7.81 -6.94
CA ALA A 33 7.81 8.72 -8.08
C ALA A 33 9.04 8.69 -9.00
N SER A 34 10.26 8.53 -8.45
CA SER A 34 11.48 8.37 -9.27
C SER A 34 11.50 7.05 -10.07
N TYR A 35 10.64 6.10 -9.72
CA TYR A 35 10.40 4.86 -10.46
C TYR A 35 9.16 4.93 -11.38
N ASN A 36 8.74 6.15 -11.75
CA ASN A 36 7.60 6.42 -12.64
C ASN A 36 6.23 6.00 -12.08
N VAL A 37 6.12 5.74 -10.78
CA VAL A 37 4.83 5.52 -10.13
C VAL A 37 4.06 6.85 -10.10
N PRO A 38 2.78 6.90 -10.51
CA PRO A 38 1.96 8.10 -10.39
C PRO A 38 1.94 8.64 -8.95
N LYS A 39 1.84 9.97 -8.81
CA LYS A 39 1.94 10.64 -7.49
C LYS A 39 0.92 10.09 -6.49
N GLU A 40 -0.33 9.90 -6.90
CA GLU A 40 -1.42 9.39 -6.06
C GLU A 40 -1.15 7.94 -5.62
N ASP A 41 -0.72 7.09 -6.55
CA ASP A 41 -0.35 5.70 -6.28
C ASP A 41 0.85 5.60 -5.33
N ALA A 42 1.85 6.48 -5.49
CA ALA A 42 3.00 6.56 -4.60
C ALA A 42 2.62 6.97 -3.18
N GLN A 43 1.64 7.88 -3.04
CA GLN A 43 1.10 8.28 -1.74
C GLN A 43 0.35 7.13 -1.05
N ILE A 44 -0.44 6.34 -1.80
CA ILE A 44 -1.13 5.14 -1.26
C ILE A 44 -0.10 4.15 -0.71
N VAL A 45 0.94 3.84 -1.49
CA VAL A 45 1.97 2.88 -1.08
C VAL A 45 2.74 3.39 0.14
N ALA A 46 3.13 4.67 0.14
CA ALA A 46 3.81 5.29 1.26
C ALA A 46 2.96 5.27 2.54
N ASP A 47 1.66 5.58 2.42
CA ASP A 47 0.74 5.51 3.55
C ASP A 47 0.69 4.12 4.17
N VAL A 48 0.56 3.07 3.35
CA VAL A 48 0.45 1.70 3.86
C VAL A 48 1.74 1.24 4.55
N ILE A 49 2.89 1.38 3.90
CA ILE A 49 4.14 0.81 4.45
C ILE A 49 4.68 1.63 5.63
N VAL A 50 4.51 2.95 5.63
CA VAL A 50 4.91 3.75 6.81
C VAL A 50 3.93 3.52 7.97
N THR A 51 2.64 3.31 7.70
CA THR A 51 1.69 2.90 8.74
C THR A 51 2.04 1.52 9.31
N ALA A 52 2.54 0.58 8.50
CA ALA A 52 3.03 -0.70 9.01
C ALA A 52 4.21 -0.54 9.99
N ASP A 53 5.17 0.34 9.69
CA ASP A 53 6.25 0.69 10.63
C ASP A 53 5.70 1.35 11.90
N LEU A 54 4.77 2.31 11.76
CA LEU A 54 4.09 2.90 12.90
C LEU A 54 3.39 1.85 13.77
N MET A 55 2.88 0.77 13.20
CA MET A 55 2.21 -0.30 13.94
C MET A 55 3.18 -1.34 14.54
N GLY A 56 4.49 -1.16 14.38
CA GLY A 56 5.51 -2.11 14.81
C GLY A 56 5.58 -3.38 13.95
N ILE A 57 5.18 -3.31 12.68
CA ILE A 57 5.18 -4.43 11.72
C ILE A 57 6.29 -4.21 10.69
N GLU A 58 7.54 -4.14 11.16
CA GLU A 58 8.72 -3.79 10.36
C GLU A 58 8.88 -4.68 9.11
N SER A 59 8.50 -5.97 9.23
CA SER A 59 8.53 -6.94 8.12
C SER A 59 7.62 -6.58 6.94
N HIS A 60 6.72 -5.62 7.10
CA HIS A 60 5.82 -5.11 6.06
C HIS A 60 5.95 -3.58 5.85
N GLY A 61 6.85 -2.92 6.56
CA GLY A 61 7.06 -1.48 6.48
C GLY A 61 8.07 -1.04 5.41
N VAL A 62 8.77 0.07 5.65
CA VAL A 62 9.69 0.70 4.69
C VAL A 62 10.84 -0.21 4.26
N GLN A 63 11.19 -1.22 5.07
CA GLN A 63 12.10 -2.30 4.65
C GLN A 63 11.70 -2.93 3.30
N ARG A 64 10.40 -2.98 2.98
CA ARG A 64 9.88 -3.52 1.71
C ARG A 64 10.04 -2.58 0.52
N LEU A 65 10.38 -1.30 0.71
CA LEU A 65 10.53 -0.34 -0.39
C LEU A 65 11.46 -0.86 -1.48
N ARG A 66 12.60 -1.45 -1.11
CA ARG A 66 13.55 -2.07 -2.05
C ARG A 66 12.91 -3.17 -2.89
N ARG A 67 12.02 -3.98 -2.31
CA ARG A 67 11.32 -5.04 -3.06
C ARG A 67 10.45 -4.46 -4.17
N TYR A 68 9.71 -3.37 -3.88
CA TYR A 68 8.85 -2.74 -4.87
C TYR A 68 9.65 -2.05 -5.97
N THR A 69 10.69 -1.29 -5.62
CA THR A 69 11.54 -0.62 -6.61
C THR A 69 12.29 -1.62 -7.48
N THR A 70 12.82 -2.70 -6.90
CA THR A 70 13.42 -3.80 -7.68
C THR A 70 12.39 -4.46 -8.60
N GLY A 71 11.17 -4.72 -8.11
CA GLY A 71 10.09 -5.29 -8.92
C GLY A 71 9.75 -4.43 -10.15
N ILE A 72 9.72 -3.11 -9.98
CA ILE A 72 9.53 -2.16 -11.08
C ILE A 72 10.71 -2.21 -12.06
N GLN A 73 11.94 -2.20 -11.55
CA GLN A 73 13.15 -2.23 -12.38
C GLN A 73 13.25 -3.49 -13.26
N VAL A 74 12.88 -4.64 -12.72
CA VAL A 74 12.92 -5.93 -13.45
C VAL A 74 11.64 -6.23 -14.24
N GLY A 75 10.68 -5.29 -14.24
CA GLY A 75 9.42 -5.40 -15.00
C GLY A 75 8.39 -6.38 -14.44
N SER A 76 8.59 -6.92 -13.23
CA SER A 76 7.61 -7.79 -12.57
C SER A 76 6.47 -7.01 -11.91
N VAL A 77 6.66 -5.69 -11.70
CA VAL A 77 5.64 -4.76 -11.23
C VAL A 77 5.47 -3.65 -12.26
N ASN A 78 4.24 -3.43 -12.72
CA ASN A 78 3.91 -2.31 -13.59
C ASN A 78 3.62 -1.06 -12.75
N PRO A 79 4.47 -0.01 -12.80
CA PRO A 79 4.29 1.19 -11.99
C PRO A 79 3.06 2.02 -12.42
N LYS A 80 2.51 1.77 -13.61
CA LYS A 80 1.35 2.46 -14.18
C LYS A 80 0.29 1.45 -14.61
N ALA A 81 0.04 0.46 -13.75
CA ALA A 81 -0.89 -0.62 -14.05
C ALA A 81 -2.30 -0.09 -14.33
N ASN A 82 -2.91 -0.61 -15.40
CA ASN A 82 -4.29 -0.32 -15.74
C ASN A 82 -5.20 -1.31 -15.01
N ILE A 83 -5.68 -0.92 -13.83
CA ILE A 83 -6.57 -1.72 -12.99
C ILE A 83 -7.97 -1.71 -13.58
N LYS A 84 -8.55 -2.89 -13.83
CA LYS A 84 -9.84 -3.03 -14.53
C LYS A 84 -10.80 -3.92 -13.76
N VAL A 85 -12.07 -3.53 -13.74
CA VAL A 85 -13.16 -4.43 -13.36
C VAL A 85 -13.46 -5.33 -14.56
N ILE A 86 -13.30 -6.64 -14.38
CA ILE A 86 -13.52 -7.65 -15.42
C ILE A 86 -14.96 -8.15 -15.42
N SER A 87 -15.57 -8.23 -14.23
CA SER A 87 -16.98 -8.56 -14.05
C SER A 87 -17.49 -8.01 -12.72
N GLU A 88 -18.79 -7.73 -12.64
CA GLU A 88 -19.42 -7.27 -11.41
C GLU A 88 -20.91 -7.64 -11.33
N SER A 89 -21.41 -7.69 -10.11
CA SER A 89 -22.83 -7.75 -9.76
C SER A 89 -23.16 -6.67 -8.73
N ALA A 90 -24.37 -6.67 -8.18
CA ALA A 90 -24.73 -5.74 -7.11
C ALA A 90 -23.83 -5.87 -5.87
N SER A 91 -23.43 -7.09 -5.50
CA SER A 91 -22.65 -7.39 -4.30
C SER A 91 -21.26 -7.97 -4.56
N THR A 92 -20.81 -8.07 -5.82
CA THR A 92 -19.50 -8.64 -6.15
C THR A 92 -18.77 -7.88 -7.26
N ALA A 93 -17.44 -7.98 -7.28
CA ALA A 93 -16.62 -7.58 -8.42
C ALA A 93 -15.37 -8.48 -8.55
N LEU A 94 -14.87 -8.66 -9.76
CA LEU A 94 -13.56 -9.24 -10.05
C LEU A 94 -12.70 -8.19 -10.75
N ILE A 95 -11.50 -7.97 -10.23
CA ILE A 95 -10.57 -6.95 -10.71
C ILE A 95 -9.32 -7.65 -11.26
N ASP A 96 -8.85 -7.20 -12.42
CA ASP A 96 -7.50 -7.47 -12.90
C ASP A 96 -6.59 -6.32 -12.46
N GLY A 97 -5.61 -6.63 -11.62
CA GLY A 97 -4.65 -5.67 -11.10
C GLY A 97 -3.58 -5.21 -12.09
N GLY A 98 -3.46 -5.85 -13.27
CA GLY A 98 -2.51 -5.46 -14.31
C GLY A 98 -1.04 -5.54 -13.88
N SER A 99 -0.72 -6.48 -12.98
CA SER A 99 0.59 -6.63 -12.32
C SER A 99 1.08 -5.35 -11.63
N GLY A 100 0.17 -4.51 -11.14
CA GLY A 100 0.49 -3.27 -10.43
C GLY A 100 1.01 -3.47 -9.02
N LEU A 101 1.25 -2.36 -8.34
CA LEU A 101 1.55 -2.35 -6.92
C LEU A 101 0.32 -2.83 -6.13
N GLY A 102 0.47 -3.92 -5.37
CA GLY A 102 -0.62 -4.54 -4.62
C GLY A 102 -1.39 -3.58 -3.71
N HIS A 103 -0.71 -2.59 -3.12
CA HIS A 103 -1.36 -1.55 -2.31
C HIS A 103 -2.38 -0.72 -3.09
N VAL A 104 -2.04 -0.32 -4.32
CA VAL A 104 -2.91 0.48 -5.19
C VAL A 104 -4.10 -0.35 -5.67
N ILE A 105 -3.84 -1.61 -6.02
CA ILE A 105 -4.88 -2.57 -6.43
C ILE A 105 -5.87 -2.79 -5.29
N ALA A 106 -5.36 -3.09 -4.09
CA ALA A 106 -6.18 -3.33 -2.90
C ALA A 106 -6.95 -2.08 -2.47
N TYR A 107 -6.35 -0.89 -2.57
CA TYR A 107 -7.03 0.38 -2.26
C TYR A 107 -8.27 0.57 -3.15
N LYS A 108 -8.11 0.46 -4.48
CA LYS A 108 -9.23 0.61 -5.42
C LYS A 108 -10.27 -0.51 -5.27
N ALA A 109 -9.83 -1.73 -5.01
CA ALA A 109 -10.72 -2.86 -4.75
C ALA A 109 -11.58 -2.62 -3.49
N MET A 110 -10.97 -2.06 -2.43
CA MET A 110 -11.68 -1.73 -1.21
C MET A 110 -12.68 -0.59 -1.40
N GLU A 111 -12.35 0.43 -2.19
CA GLU A 111 -13.31 1.51 -2.54
C GLU A 111 -14.55 0.93 -3.24
N ILE A 112 -14.36 0.00 -4.19
CA ILE A 112 -15.47 -0.69 -4.85
C ILE A 112 -16.27 -1.53 -3.85
N ALA A 113 -15.60 -2.26 -2.95
CA ALA A 113 -16.25 -3.10 -1.95
C ALA A 113 -17.09 -2.28 -0.98
N VAL A 114 -16.55 -1.18 -0.44
CA VAL A 114 -17.26 -0.28 0.48
C VAL A 114 -18.48 0.33 -0.20
N LYS A 115 -18.31 0.83 -1.44
CA LYS A 115 -19.43 1.40 -2.20
C LYS A 115 -20.57 0.38 -2.37
N LYS A 116 -20.27 -0.81 -2.92
CA LYS A 116 -21.28 -1.87 -3.12
C LYS A 116 -21.91 -2.32 -1.80
N ALA A 117 -21.11 -2.53 -0.74
CA ALA A 117 -21.62 -2.93 0.56
C ALA A 117 -22.55 -1.87 1.17
N SER A 118 -22.32 -0.58 0.91
CA SER A 118 -23.21 0.49 1.37
C SER A 118 -24.60 0.46 0.71
N GLU A 119 -24.70 -0.11 -0.49
CA GLU A 119 -25.95 -0.19 -1.27
C GLU A 119 -26.74 -1.47 -0.98
N VAL A 120 -26.06 -2.62 -0.79
CA VAL A 120 -26.71 -3.93 -0.67
C VAL A 120 -26.35 -4.72 0.59
N GLY A 121 -25.66 -4.09 1.54
CA GLY A 121 -25.35 -4.61 2.88
C GLY A 121 -24.08 -5.46 2.97
N VAL A 122 -23.67 -6.14 1.89
CA VAL A 122 -22.43 -6.94 1.84
C VAL A 122 -21.79 -6.84 0.46
N SER A 123 -20.46 -6.88 0.38
CA SER A 123 -19.73 -6.96 -0.88
C SER A 123 -18.51 -7.86 -0.79
N ALA A 124 -18.21 -8.60 -1.88
CA ALA A 124 -16.98 -9.37 -2.04
C ALA A 124 -16.27 -8.97 -3.34
N VAL A 125 -15.00 -8.55 -3.24
CA VAL A 125 -14.19 -8.15 -4.39
C VAL A 125 -12.96 -9.03 -4.49
N GLY A 126 -12.80 -9.73 -5.62
CA GLY A 126 -11.60 -10.49 -5.96
C GLY A 126 -10.61 -9.64 -6.75
N VAL A 127 -9.32 -9.87 -6.53
CA VAL A 127 -8.19 -9.22 -7.22
C VAL A 127 -7.18 -10.24 -7.72
#